data_AF-A0A0J0XFD7-F1
#
_entry.id   AF-A0A0J0XFD7-F1
#
_cell.length_a   1.000
_cell.length_b   1.000
_cell.length_c   1.000
_cell.angle_alpha   90.00
_cell.angle_beta   90.00
_cell.angle_gamma   90.00
#
_symmetry.space_group_name_H-M   'P 1'
#
loop_
_entity.id
_entity.type
_entity.pdbx_description
1 polymer ?
#
loop_
_entity_poly.entity_id
_entity_poly.type
_entity_poly.pdbx_seq_one_letter_code
_entity_poly.pdbx_strand_id
1 'polypeptide(L)'
;MFRNSYDSDNTTFSPQGKLHQVEYALEAVKQGSAAIGLRSSTHAVLLTLKRSTGELATYQKKLIDIDDHVGIAIAGLTSDARVLSNTMRQQAMQSRMLYGRPVPVARIVQTIADKAQQNTQQYGRRPYGVGFLVIGQDETGPHLYEFSPSGTAFEYYAHSIGARSQSAKTYLEKNFDTFENADLPSLINHGLSALADTLQQDKHLTTANTALAVIGPASEGLEALTGPGSGAVRRGAFRVYENERVDSILRAWRRSRGEPEDEPQEGGEGEGDAAGAAAAAAPAATDAPAAAAGEDVEMS
;
A
#
# COMPACT_ATOMS: atom_id res chain seq x y z
N MET A 1 1.01 19.08 -29.22
CA MET A 1 1.15 17.92 -28.30
C MET A 1 0.74 16.69 -29.10
N PHE A 2 1.68 15.82 -29.49
CA PHE A 2 1.30 14.59 -30.19
C PHE A 2 0.56 13.71 -29.20
N ARG A 3 -0.76 13.55 -29.38
CA ARG A 3 -1.54 12.54 -28.67
C ARG A 3 -1.00 11.18 -29.13
N ASN A 4 -0.51 10.38 -28.18
CA ASN A 4 -0.17 9.00 -28.47
C ASN A 4 -1.47 8.25 -28.79
N SER A 5 -1.65 7.84 -30.04
CA SER A 5 -2.90 7.19 -30.51
C SER A 5 -3.15 5.82 -29.89
N TYR A 6 -2.20 5.27 -29.12
CA TYR A 6 -2.25 3.93 -28.54
C TYR A 6 -2.49 3.92 -27.02
N ASP A 7 -2.75 5.08 -26.39
CA ASP A 7 -2.87 5.16 -24.93
C ASP A 7 -4.31 5.06 -24.40
N SER A 8 -5.32 5.20 -25.26
CA SER A 8 -6.70 5.40 -24.82
C SER A 8 -7.41 4.13 -24.37
N ASP A 9 -6.96 2.98 -24.85
CA ASP A 9 -7.60 1.68 -24.59
C ASP A 9 -6.65 0.72 -23.88
N ASN A 10 -7.18 -0.15 -23.03
CA ASN A 10 -6.41 -1.11 -22.26
C ASN A 10 -5.98 -2.33 -23.09
N THR A 11 -6.66 -2.62 -24.20
CA THR A 11 -6.38 -3.80 -25.05
C THR A 11 -5.46 -3.50 -26.25
N THR A 12 -5.12 -2.23 -26.48
CA THR A 12 -4.35 -1.81 -27.64
C THR A 12 -2.85 -1.79 -27.35
N PHE A 13 -2.07 -2.55 -28.11
CA PHE A 13 -0.62 -2.53 -28.05
C PHE A 13 -0.05 -1.37 -28.86
N SER A 14 0.96 -0.69 -28.29
CA SER A 14 1.80 0.25 -29.02
C SER A 14 2.71 -0.47 -30.04
N PRO A 15 3.28 0.23 -31.03
CA PRO A 15 4.27 -0.34 -31.95
C PRO A 15 5.49 -0.98 -31.28
N GLN A 16 5.77 -0.60 -30.03
CA GLN A 16 6.84 -1.18 -29.20
C GLN A 16 6.39 -2.41 -28.39
N GLY A 17 5.16 -2.88 -28.57
CA GLY A 17 4.61 -4.03 -27.84
C GLY A 17 4.23 -3.75 -26.39
N LYS A 18 3.98 -2.48 -26.05
CA LYS A 18 3.60 -2.05 -24.68
C LYS A 18 2.11 -1.74 -24.57
N LEU A 19 1.53 -2.07 -23.41
CA LEU A 19 0.20 -1.64 -23.00
C LEU A 19 0.30 -0.41 -22.09
N HIS A 20 0.05 0.78 -22.64
CA HIS A 20 0.26 2.04 -21.91
C HIS A 20 -0.64 2.20 -20.69
N GLN A 21 -1.90 1.73 -20.75
CA GLN A 21 -2.80 1.75 -19.58
C GLN A 21 -2.25 0.95 -18.39
N VAL A 22 -1.51 -0.14 -18.66
CA VAL A 22 -0.84 -0.93 -17.61
C VAL A 22 0.37 -0.18 -17.07
N GLU A 23 1.17 0.46 -17.93
CA GLU A 23 2.29 1.31 -17.49
C GLU A 23 1.80 2.47 -16.61
N TYR A 24 0.69 3.10 -16.96
CA TYR A 24 0.09 4.18 -16.15
C TYR A 24 -0.42 3.68 -14.81
N ALA A 25 -1.03 2.49 -14.77
CA ALA A 25 -1.42 1.86 -13.51
C ALA A 25 -0.20 1.56 -12.62
N LEU A 26 0.91 1.10 -13.19
CA LEU A 26 2.17 0.89 -12.46
C LEU A 26 2.74 2.20 -11.90
N GLU A 27 2.66 3.30 -12.66
CA GLU A 27 3.05 4.62 -12.16
C GLU A 27 2.15 5.09 -11.01
N ALA A 28 0.85 4.81 -11.06
CA ALA A 28 -0.06 5.10 -9.94
C ALA A 28 0.33 4.36 -8.65
N VAL A 29 0.82 3.11 -8.76
CA VAL A 29 1.35 2.36 -7.60
C VAL A 29 2.57 3.05 -7.01
N LYS A 30 3.50 3.54 -7.85
CA LYS A 30 4.70 4.28 -7.40
C LYS A 30 4.36 5.59 -6.69
N GLN A 31 3.23 6.21 -6.99
CA GLN A 31 2.76 7.42 -6.30
C GLN A 31 2.13 7.14 -4.93
N GLY A 32 1.67 5.90 -4.69
CA GLY A 32 1.20 5.46 -3.38
C GLY A 32 2.30 5.57 -2.33
N SER A 33 1.96 5.76 -1.04
CA SER A 33 3.00 5.81 -0.01
C SER A 33 3.75 4.48 0.11
N ALA A 34 4.95 4.50 0.69
CA ALA A 34 5.78 3.32 0.81
C ALA A 34 5.12 2.20 1.63
N ALA A 35 5.36 0.97 1.21
CA ALA A 35 5.08 -0.26 1.96
C ALA A 35 6.26 -1.22 1.76
N ILE A 36 6.62 -1.93 2.82
CA ILE A 36 7.76 -2.84 2.88
C ILE A 36 7.28 -4.17 3.46
N GLY A 37 7.73 -5.26 2.87
CA GLY A 37 7.46 -6.61 3.31
C GLY A 37 8.76 -7.36 3.49
N LEU A 38 8.83 -8.16 4.55
CA LEU A 38 9.97 -8.97 4.93
C LEU A 38 9.47 -10.32 5.45
N ARG A 39 10.19 -11.40 5.18
CA ARG A 39 9.96 -12.69 5.83
C ARG A 39 11.27 -13.32 6.34
N SER A 40 11.18 -13.96 7.49
CA SER A 40 12.15 -14.92 7.99
C SER A 40 11.62 -16.34 7.81
N SER A 41 12.32 -17.34 8.34
CA SER A 41 11.85 -18.72 8.41
C SER A 41 10.59 -18.90 9.29
N THR A 42 10.33 -17.97 10.20
CA THR A 42 9.28 -18.09 11.22
C THR A 42 8.20 -17.02 11.14
N HIS A 43 8.53 -15.83 10.66
CA HIS A 43 7.61 -14.69 10.66
C HIS A 43 7.61 -13.98 9.31
N ALA A 44 6.51 -13.30 8.99
CA ALA A 44 6.47 -12.28 7.95
C ALA A 44 5.90 -10.97 8.51
N VAL A 45 6.43 -9.85 8.03
CA VAL A 45 6.15 -8.51 8.55
C VAL A 45 5.85 -7.58 7.38
N LEU A 46 4.86 -6.73 7.57
CA LEU A 46 4.56 -5.59 6.72
C LEU A 46 4.77 -4.29 7.49
N LEU A 47 5.43 -3.32 6.88
CA LEU A 47 5.59 -1.98 7.40
C LEU A 47 5.09 -0.99 6.37
N THR A 48 4.31 -0.01 6.79
CA THR A 48 3.72 0.96 5.88
C THR A 48 3.85 2.36 6.41
N LEU A 49 4.10 3.29 5.49
CA LEU A 49 4.05 4.72 5.75
C LEU A 49 2.63 5.22 5.44
N LYS A 50 1.93 5.67 6.47
CA LYS A 50 0.64 6.35 6.37
C LYS A 50 0.88 7.83 6.01
N ARG A 51 0.07 8.36 5.11
CA ARG A 51 0.07 9.78 4.75
C ARG A 51 -1.18 10.43 5.33
N SER A 52 -1.02 11.60 5.93
CA SER A 52 -2.15 12.48 6.23
C SER A 52 -2.31 13.51 5.11
N THR A 53 -3.54 13.88 4.79
CA THR A 53 -3.85 14.95 3.84
C THR A 53 -3.84 16.34 4.49
N GLY A 54 -3.69 16.42 5.81
CA GLY A 54 -3.63 17.67 6.59
C GLY A 54 -3.85 17.42 8.08
N GLU A 55 -3.70 18.44 8.92
CA GLU A 55 -3.80 18.32 10.38
C GLU A 55 -5.18 17.84 10.85
N LEU A 56 -6.24 18.25 10.14
CA LEU A 56 -7.62 17.86 10.44
C LEU A 56 -7.98 16.45 9.92
N ALA A 57 -7.11 15.82 9.14
CA ALA A 57 -7.39 14.56 8.49
C ALA A 57 -6.80 13.38 9.27
N THR A 58 -7.59 12.32 9.41
CA THR A 58 -7.08 11.04 9.93
C THR A 58 -6.22 10.36 8.88
N TYR A 59 -5.19 9.65 9.34
CA TYR A 59 -4.37 8.81 8.48
C TYR A 59 -5.17 7.70 7.84
N GLN A 60 -4.97 7.51 6.53
CA GLN A 60 -5.60 6.41 5.82
C GLN A 60 -4.91 5.08 6.17
N LYS A 61 -5.71 4.08 6.55
CA LYS A 61 -5.25 2.71 6.80
C LYS A 61 -4.76 2.06 5.51
N LYS A 62 -3.60 1.41 5.61
CA LYS A 62 -2.95 0.72 4.49
C LYS A 62 -2.85 -0.79 4.67
N LEU A 63 -2.93 -1.23 5.91
CA LEU A 63 -2.92 -2.64 6.28
C LEU A 63 -4.37 -3.11 6.34
N ILE A 64 -4.65 -4.22 5.66
CA ILE A 64 -5.99 -4.81 5.57
C ILE A 64 -5.87 -6.29 5.91
N ASP A 65 -6.70 -6.72 6.85
CA ASP A 65 -6.92 -8.10 7.24
C ASP A 65 -7.79 -8.83 6.21
N ILE A 66 -7.34 -10.00 5.76
CA ILE A 66 -8.07 -10.83 4.78
C ILE A 66 -8.68 -12.05 5.47
N ASP A 67 -7.88 -12.80 6.21
CA ASP A 67 -8.27 -13.93 7.06
C ASP A 67 -7.26 -13.98 8.22
N ASP A 68 -7.45 -14.89 9.18
CA ASP A 68 -6.51 -15.07 10.29
C ASP A 68 -5.08 -15.30 9.79
N HIS A 69 -4.91 -16.02 8.67
CA HIS A 69 -3.61 -16.45 8.16
C HIS A 69 -3.09 -15.59 7.00
N VAL A 70 -3.77 -14.51 6.61
CA VAL A 70 -3.37 -13.63 5.49
C VAL A 70 -3.74 -12.16 5.75
N GLY A 71 -2.80 -11.27 5.43
CA GLY A 71 -3.06 -9.83 5.39
C GLY A 71 -2.26 -9.13 4.31
N ILE A 72 -2.67 -7.90 3.99
CA ILE A 72 -2.10 -7.13 2.87
C ILE A 72 -1.70 -5.72 3.29
N ALA A 73 -0.67 -5.20 2.62
CA ALA A 73 -0.35 -3.78 2.55
C ALA A 73 -0.61 -3.26 1.14
N ILE A 74 -1.19 -2.07 1.04
CA ILE A 74 -1.61 -1.48 -0.25
C ILE A 74 -0.68 -0.34 -0.68
N ALA A 75 -0.46 -0.18 -1.97
CA ALA A 75 0.07 1.06 -2.56
C ALA A 75 -0.67 1.39 -3.86
N GLY A 76 -1.08 2.65 -4.03
CA GLY A 76 -1.88 3.12 -5.16
C GLY A 76 -3.34 3.41 -4.79
N LEU A 77 -4.27 3.14 -5.69
CA LEU A 77 -5.69 3.48 -5.56
C LEU A 77 -6.42 2.62 -4.52
N THR A 78 -6.86 3.25 -3.44
CA THR A 78 -7.53 2.55 -2.33
C THR A 78 -8.93 2.02 -2.68
N SER A 79 -9.60 2.60 -3.68
CA SER A 79 -10.86 2.06 -4.22
C SER A 79 -10.67 0.68 -4.82
N ASP A 80 -9.60 0.50 -5.59
CA ASP A 80 -9.27 -0.76 -6.25
C ASP A 80 -8.81 -1.78 -5.23
N ALA A 81 -8.07 -1.32 -4.22
CA ALA A 81 -7.67 -2.13 -3.08
C ALA A 81 -8.87 -2.79 -2.38
N ARG A 82 -9.97 -2.05 -2.20
CA ARG A 82 -11.20 -2.57 -1.58
C ARG A 82 -11.87 -3.66 -2.41
N VAL A 83 -11.88 -3.52 -3.74
CA VAL A 83 -12.47 -4.52 -4.64
C VAL A 83 -11.68 -5.83 -4.57
N LEU A 84 -10.35 -5.75 -4.65
CA LEU A 84 -9.50 -6.94 -4.64
C LEU A 84 -9.45 -7.58 -3.24
N SER A 85 -9.32 -6.80 -2.16
CA SER A 85 -9.35 -7.34 -0.79
C SER A 85 -10.66 -8.05 -0.47
N ASN A 86 -11.81 -7.52 -0.91
CA ASN A 86 -13.09 -8.22 -0.77
C ASN A 86 -13.13 -9.54 -1.56
N THR A 87 -12.52 -9.58 -2.75
CA THR A 87 -12.39 -10.83 -3.51
C THR A 87 -11.54 -11.85 -2.74
N MET A 88 -10.41 -11.42 -2.15
CA MET A 88 -9.54 -12.29 -1.35
C MET A 88 -10.28 -12.82 -0.11
N ARG A 89 -11.05 -11.98 0.59
CA ARG A 89 -11.87 -12.37 1.75
C ARG A 89 -12.92 -13.42 1.37
N GLN A 90 -13.63 -13.20 0.26
CA GLN A 90 -14.62 -14.16 -0.25
C GLN A 90 -13.99 -15.52 -0.53
N GLN A 91 -12.82 -15.54 -1.17
CA GLN A 91 -12.10 -16.78 -1.46
C GLN A 91 -11.63 -17.49 -0.18
N ALA A 92 -11.11 -16.75 0.80
CA ALA A 92 -10.69 -17.32 2.08
C ALA A 92 -11.86 -17.95 2.84
N MET A 93 -12.97 -17.21 2.95
CA MET A 93 -14.20 -17.70 3.56
C MET A 93 -14.75 -18.93 2.83
N GLN A 94 -14.76 -18.92 1.49
CA GLN A 94 -15.22 -20.04 0.67
C GLN A 94 -14.41 -21.30 0.93
N SER A 95 -13.08 -21.20 1.03
CA SER A 95 -12.22 -22.36 1.32
C SER A 95 -12.53 -22.96 2.70
N ARG A 96 -12.72 -22.12 3.71
CA ARG A 96 -13.09 -22.59 5.05
C ARG A 96 -14.47 -23.24 5.07
N MET A 97 -15.44 -22.66 4.34
CA MET A 97 -16.79 -23.20 4.25
C MET A 97 -16.84 -24.55 3.52
N LEU A 98 -16.12 -24.70 2.40
CA LEU A 98 -16.18 -25.89 1.56
C LEU A 98 -15.25 -27.02 2.03
N TYR A 99 -14.06 -26.66 2.51
CA TYR A 99 -13.00 -27.62 2.79
C TYR A 99 -12.56 -27.66 4.26
N GLY A 100 -13.12 -26.79 5.11
CA GLY A 100 -12.73 -26.73 6.53
C GLY A 100 -11.29 -26.26 6.77
N ARG A 101 -10.59 -25.73 5.77
CA ARG A 101 -9.18 -25.33 5.86
C ARG A 101 -8.91 -23.93 5.29
N PRO A 102 -7.91 -23.20 5.85
CA PRO A 102 -7.44 -21.96 5.26
C PRO A 102 -6.93 -22.22 3.83
N VAL A 103 -7.14 -21.25 2.95
CA VAL A 103 -6.68 -21.31 1.56
C VAL A 103 -5.17 -21.02 1.50
N PRO A 104 -4.37 -21.76 0.71
CA PRO A 104 -2.94 -21.46 0.54
C PRO A 104 -2.72 -20.03 0.02
N VAL A 105 -1.68 -19.35 0.52
CA VAL A 105 -1.44 -17.92 0.23
C VAL A 105 -1.25 -17.71 -1.27
N ALA A 106 -0.42 -18.56 -1.89
CA ALA A 106 -0.17 -18.56 -3.33
C ALA A 106 -1.47 -18.61 -4.17
N ARG A 107 -2.47 -19.38 -3.71
CA ARG A 107 -3.75 -19.53 -4.43
C ARG A 107 -4.59 -18.25 -4.36
N ILE A 108 -4.58 -17.55 -3.22
CA ILE A 108 -5.29 -16.26 -3.11
C ILE A 108 -4.66 -15.25 -4.04
N VAL A 109 -3.33 -15.15 -4.02
CA VAL A 109 -2.58 -14.19 -4.82
C VAL A 109 -2.75 -14.46 -6.31
N GLN A 110 -2.70 -15.74 -6.74
CA GLN A 110 -2.94 -16.09 -8.13
C GLN A 110 -4.36 -15.70 -8.59
N THR A 111 -5.36 -15.86 -7.72
CA THR A 111 -6.76 -15.55 -8.06
C THR A 111 -6.95 -14.05 -8.32
N ILE A 112 -6.31 -13.18 -7.53
CA ILE A 112 -6.33 -11.73 -7.80
C ILE A 112 -5.49 -11.35 -9.02
N ALA A 113 -4.41 -12.08 -9.30
CA ALA A 113 -3.59 -11.90 -10.50
C ALA A 113 -4.40 -12.20 -11.77
N ASP A 114 -5.11 -13.33 -11.80
CA ASP A 114 -5.98 -13.73 -12.91
C ASP A 114 -7.13 -12.72 -13.10
N LYS A 115 -7.71 -12.23 -12.00
CA LYS A 115 -8.74 -11.19 -12.03
C LYS A 115 -8.21 -9.86 -12.57
N ALA A 116 -6.97 -9.48 -12.23
CA ALA A 116 -6.31 -8.30 -12.77
C ALA A 116 -6.02 -8.45 -14.26
N GLN A 117 -5.57 -9.64 -14.68
CA GLN A 117 -5.27 -9.91 -16.07
C GLN A 117 -6.51 -9.85 -16.98
N GLN A 118 -7.69 -10.24 -16.50
CA GLN A 118 -8.94 -10.03 -17.24
C GLN A 118 -9.17 -8.54 -17.56
N ASN A 119 -8.80 -7.64 -16.65
CA ASN A 119 -8.95 -6.20 -16.83
C ASN A 119 -7.89 -5.58 -17.74
N THR A 120 -6.87 -6.32 -18.17
CA THR A 120 -5.89 -5.86 -19.19
C THR A 120 -6.25 -6.34 -20.59
N GLN A 121 -7.12 -7.35 -20.71
CA GLN A 121 -7.48 -7.97 -21.99
C GLN A 121 -8.91 -7.72 -22.45
N GLN A 122 -9.81 -7.32 -21.54
CA GLN A 122 -11.20 -7.02 -21.87
C GLN A 122 -11.42 -5.53 -22.14
N TYR A 123 -11.98 -5.23 -23.31
CA TYR A 123 -12.38 -3.87 -23.67
C TYR A 123 -13.39 -3.28 -22.69
N GLY A 124 -13.30 -1.97 -22.44
CA GLY A 124 -14.21 -1.24 -21.55
C GLY A 124 -13.94 -1.42 -20.06
N ARG A 125 -12.87 -2.14 -19.69
CA ARG A 125 -12.33 -2.18 -18.32
C ARG A 125 -11.05 -1.35 -18.25
N ARG A 126 -10.66 -1.00 -17.02
CA ARG A 126 -9.33 -0.44 -16.76
C ARG A 126 -8.52 -1.39 -15.88
N PRO A 127 -7.18 -1.45 -16.06
CA PRO A 127 -6.31 -2.09 -15.08
C PRO A 127 -6.54 -1.51 -13.68
N TYR A 128 -6.33 -2.34 -12.67
CA TYR A 128 -6.34 -1.85 -11.29
C TYR A 128 -5.14 -0.93 -11.08
N GLY A 129 -5.30 0.18 -10.35
CA GLY A 129 -4.21 1.11 -10.05
C GLY A 129 -3.58 0.86 -8.69
N VAL A 130 -3.49 -0.41 -8.27
CA VAL A 130 -3.03 -0.80 -6.93
C VAL A 130 -2.05 -1.96 -7.01
N GLY A 131 -1.00 -1.91 -6.19
CA GLY A 131 -0.11 -3.02 -5.90
C GLY A 131 -0.28 -3.46 -4.45
N PHE A 132 -0.08 -4.75 -4.20
CA PHE A 132 -0.12 -5.32 -2.86
C PHE A 132 1.19 -5.96 -2.48
N LEU A 133 1.53 -5.84 -1.20
CA LEU A 133 2.36 -6.82 -0.51
C LEU A 133 1.44 -7.69 0.33
N VAL A 134 1.45 -8.98 0.09
CA VAL A 134 0.61 -9.97 0.78
C VAL A 134 1.51 -10.80 1.66
N ILE A 135 1.26 -10.79 2.97
CA ILE A 135 1.89 -11.74 3.89
C ILE A 135 0.88 -12.79 4.29
N GLY A 136 1.34 -14.02 4.43
CA GLY A 136 0.50 -15.10 4.90
C GLY A 136 1.32 -16.21 5.54
N GLN A 137 0.68 -17.04 6.35
CA GLN A 137 1.27 -18.24 6.92
C GLN A 137 0.44 -19.44 6.46
N ASP A 138 1.08 -20.41 5.81
CA ASP A 138 0.45 -21.69 5.52
C ASP A 138 1.30 -22.86 6.08
N GLU A 139 0.94 -24.08 5.69
CA GLU A 139 1.62 -25.30 6.14
C GLU A 139 3.10 -25.34 5.76
N THR A 140 3.52 -24.60 4.73
CA THR A 140 4.91 -24.56 4.26
C THR A 140 5.73 -23.44 4.90
N GLY A 141 5.07 -22.47 5.55
CA GLY A 141 5.74 -21.42 6.32
C GLY A 141 5.16 -20.02 6.11
N PRO A 142 5.91 -18.99 6.51
CA PRO A 142 5.60 -17.60 6.21
C PRO A 142 5.93 -17.28 4.75
N HIS A 143 5.02 -16.58 4.07
CA HIS A 143 5.17 -16.15 2.69
C HIS A 143 5.00 -14.64 2.57
N LEU A 144 5.70 -14.08 1.58
CA LEU A 144 5.55 -12.71 1.13
C LEU A 144 5.39 -12.72 -0.38
N TYR A 145 4.24 -12.25 -0.87
CA TYR A 145 3.98 -12.07 -2.29
C TYR A 145 3.84 -10.60 -2.63
N GLU A 146 4.35 -10.23 -3.79
CA GLU A 146 4.00 -8.99 -4.47
C GLU A 146 2.93 -9.29 -5.51
N PHE A 147 1.90 -8.45 -5.56
CA PHE A 147 0.93 -8.43 -6.64
C PHE A 147 1.03 -7.08 -7.35
N SER A 148 1.18 -7.16 -8.67
CA SER A 148 1.26 -6.02 -9.57
C SER A 148 -0.02 -5.91 -10.40
N PRO A 149 -0.47 -4.68 -10.73
CA PRO A 149 -1.63 -4.45 -11.60
C PRO A 149 -1.47 -4.99 -13.02
N SER A 150 -0.25 -5.38 -13.44
CA SER A 150 0.01 -6.10 -14.69
C SER A 150 -0.50 -7.54 -14.70
N GLY A 151 -1.10 -8.03 -13.60
CA GLY A 151 -1.54 -9.42 -13.47
C GLY A 151 -0.40 -10.39 -13.15
N THR A 152 0.76 -9.87 -12.75
CA THR A 152 1.89 -10.68 -12.27
C THR A 152 1.87 -10.76 -10.75
N ALA A 153 2.26 -11.92 -10.24
CA ALA A 153 2.49 -12.12 -8.82
C ALA A 153 3.76 -12.92 -8.62
N PHE A 154 4.62 -12.45 -7.71
CA PHE A 154 5.89 -13.09 -7.40
C PHE A 154 6.07 -13.24 -5.90
N GLU A 155 6.69 -14.36 -5.50
CA GLU A 155 7.11 -14.57 -4.13
C GLU A 155 8.47 -13.91 -3.89
N TYR A 156 8.59 -13.22 -2.76
CA TYR A 156 9.80 -12.52 -2.35
C TYR A 156 10.21 -12.94 -0.94
N TYR A 157 11.49 -12.76 -0.62
CA TYR A 157 11.97 -12.78 0.76
C TYR A 157 11.85 -11.40 1.42
N ALA A 158 12.07 -10.36 0.62
CA ALA A 158 11.93 -8.97 0.99
C ALA A 158 11.50 -8.18 -0.24
N HIS A 159 10.56 -7.24 -0.08
CA HIS A 159 10.17 -6.35 -1.17
C HIS A 159 9.63 -5.01 -0.64
N SER A 160 9.68 -3.99 -1.49
CA SER A 160 9.05 -2.69 -1.21
C SER A 160 8.30 -2.17 -2.43
N ILE A 161 7.19 -1.49 -2.19
CA ILE A 161 6.35 -0.85 -3.19
C ILE A 161 6.00 0.58 -2.77
N GLY A 162 5.55 1.41 -3.72
CA GLY A 162 5.19 2.80 -3.47
C GLY A 162 6.33 3.80 -3.64
N ALA A 163 6.11 5.00 -3.12
CA ALA A 163 6.95 6.17 -3.31
C ALA A 163 8.31 5.98 -2.66
N ARG A 164 9.37 6.29 -3.43
CA ARG A 164 10.77 6.13 -3.02
C ARG A 164 11.10 4.71 -2.54
N SER A 165 10.37 3.69 -3.01
CA SER A 165 10.62 2.29 -2.65
C SER A 165 12.01 1.80 -3.06
N GLN A 166 12.65 2.42 -4.06
CA GLN A 166 13.99 2.03 -4.51
C GLN A 166 15.06 2.16 -3.43
N SER A 167 15.01 3.19 -2.57
CA SER A 167 15.98 3.31 -1.46
C SER A 167 15.82 2.18 -0.45
N ALA A 168 14.57 1.83 -0.12
CA ALA A 168 14.29 0.64 0.68
C ALA A 168 14.81 -0.63 0.01
N LYS A 169 14.64 -0.82 -1.31
CA LYS A 169 15.17 -2.00 -2.01
C LYS A 169 16.68 -2.12 -1.84
N THR A 170 17.41 -1.01 -2.01
CA THR A 170 18.86 -0.99 -1.80
C THR A 170 19.28 -1.36 -0.37
N TYR A 171 18.51 -0.95 0.65
CA TYR A 171 18.74 -1.42 2.03
C TYR A 171 18.48 -2.93 2.17
N LEU A 172 17.34 -3.39 1.63
CA LEU A 172 16.92 -4.79 1.71
C LEU A 172 17.91 -5.74 1.04
N GLU A 173 18.41 -5.37 -0.15
CA GLU A 173 19.42 -6.14 -0.89
C GLU A 173 20.73 -6.29 -0.11
N LYS A 174 21.16 -5.23 0.59
CA LYS A 174 22.41 -5.25 1.39
C LYS A 174 22.33 -6.16 2.62
N ASN A 175 21.13 -6.36 3.17
CA ASN A 175 20.92 -7.08 4.43
C ASN A 175 20.21 -8.43 4.22
N PHE A 176 19.96 -8.84 2.98
CA PHE A 176 19.11 -9.99 2.63
C PHE A 176 19.50 -11.28 3.38
N ASP A 177 20.80 -11.59 3.46
CA ASP A 177 21.32 -12.82 4.07
C ASP A 177 20.99 -12.94 5.57
N THR A 178 20.66 -11.82 6.23
CA THR A 178 20.33 -11.79 7.66
C THR A 178 18.87 -12.13 7.95
N PHE A 179 17.98 -12.07 6.95
CA PHE A 179 16.54 -12.14 7.18
C PHE A 179 16.05 -13.56 7.52
N GLU A 180 16.63 -14.60 6.93
CA GLU A 180 16.16 -15.98 7.08
C GLU A 180 16.17 -16.46 8.55
N ASN A 181 17.24 -16.09 9.27
CA ASN A 181 17.47 -16.47 10.67
C ASN A 181 17.14 -15.36 11.67
N ALA A 182 16.59 -14.23 11.20
CA ALA A 182 16.23 -13.12 12.06
C ALA A 182 15.05 -13.49 12.98
N ASP A 183 15.18 -13.11 14.25
CA ASP A 183 14.07 -13.07 15.17
C ASP A 183 13.11 -11.92 14.82
N LEU A 184 11.91 -11.95 15.40
CA LEU A 184 10.88 -10.96 15.07
C LEU A 184 11.34 -9.51 15.34
N PRO A 185 11.96 -9.17 16.49
CA PRO A 185 12.50 -7.83 16.72
C PRO A 185 13.54 -7.38 15.70
N SER A 186 14.50 -8.23 15.32
CA SER A 186 15.51 -7.86 14.31
C SER A 186 14.89 -7.69 12.93
N LEU A 187 13.93 -8.54 12.57
CA LEU A 187 13.21 -8.43 11.30
C LEU A 187 12.42 -7.11 11.22
N ILE A 188 11.76 -6.71 12.31
CA ILE A 188 11.08 -5.41 12.42
C ILE A 188 12.09 -4.26 12.31
N ASN A 189 13.24 -4.35 12.97
CA ASN A 189 14.28 -3.32 12.91
C ASN A 189 14.83 -3.11 11.49
N HIS A 190 15.07 -4.19 10.74
CA HIS A 190 15.43 -4.08 9.32
C HIS A 190 14.33 -3.42 8.51
N GLY A 191 13.07 -3.78 8.78
CA GLY A 191 11.91 -3.18 8.13
C GLY A 191 11.75 -1.69 8.39
N LEU A 192 11.92 -1.26 9.64
CA LEU A 192 11.85 0.16 10.02
C LEU A 192 13.01 0.95 9.45
N SER A 193 14.22 0.37 9.41
CA SER A 193 15.39 1.00 8.80
C SER A 193 15.17 1.19 7.29
N ALA A 194 14.68 0.16 6.60
CA ALA A 194 14.32 0.27 5.19
C ALA A 194 13.19 1.29 4.96
N LEU A 195 12.21 1.39 5.89
CA LEU A 195 11.11 2.36 5.79
C LEU A 195 11.60 3.79 5.99
N ALA A 196 12.51 4.01 6.94
CA ALA A 196 13.11 5.30 7.19
C ALA A 196 13.85 5.83 5.95
N ASP A 197 14.54 4.97 5.20
CA ASP A 197 15.20 5.34 3.94
C ASP A 197 14.23 5.79 2.84
N THR A 198 12.93 5.53 2.98
CA THR A 198 11.89 6.03 2.05
C THR A 198 11.34 7.40 2.42
N LEU A 199 11.74 7.99 3.55
CA LEU A 199 11.28 9.32 3.97
C LEU A 199 11.96 10.45 3.16
N GLN A 200 11.41 11.66 3.27
CA GLN A 200 12.12 12.86 2.80
C GLN A 200 13.21 13.21 3.81
N GLN A 201 14.17 14.02 3.39
CA GLN A 201 15.06 14.71 4.33
C GLN A 201 14.20 15.43 5.38
N ASP A 202 14.67 15.42 6.63
CA ASP A 202 14.03 16.05 7.80
C ASP A 202 12.71 15.45 8.29
N LYS A 203 12.25 14.33 7.69
CA LYS A 203 11.09 13.57 8.19
C LYS A 203 11.53 12.30 8.91
N HIS A 204 10.88 12.03 10.04
CA HIS A 204 11.13 10.85 10.87
C HIS A 204 9.91 9.93 10.95
N LEU A 205 10.15 8.67 11.32
CA LEU A 205 9.08 7.74 11.64
C LEU A 205 8.46 8.12 12.99
N THR A 206 7.14 8.28 13.00
CA THR A 206 6.32 8.64 14.16
C THR A 206 5.20 7.60 14.35
N THR A 207 4.61 7.58 15.54
CA THR A 207 3.46 6.72 15.86
C THR A 207 2.26 6.95 14.94
N ALA A 208 2.10 8.20 14.48
CA ALA A 208 1.02 8.62 13.62
C ALA A 208 1.22 8.18 12.15
N ASN A 209 2.46 8.24 11.64
CA ASN A 209 2.76 7.92 10.24
C ASN A 209 3.18 6.46 10.00
N THR A 210 3.49 5.69 11.04
CA THR A 210 3.97 4.31 10.88
C THR A 210 2.89 3.31 11.26
N ALA A 211 2.76 2.24 10.47
CA ALA A 211 1.91 1.10 10.79
C ALA A 211 2.65 -0.21 10.47
N LEU A 212 2.47 -1.20 11.34
CA LEU A 212 3.16 -2.49 11.28
C LEU A 212 2.12 -3.61 11.30
N ALA A 213 2.32 -4.66 10.52
CA ALA A 213 1.63 -5.92 10.70
C ALA A 213 2.60 -7.09 10.78
N VAL A 214 2.24 -8.10 11.56
CA VAL A 214 3.03 -9.29 11.80
C VAL A 214 2.17 -10.53 11.61
N ILE A 215 2.74 -11.55 10.98
CA ILE A 215 2.22 -12.91 10.95
C ILE A 215 3.33 -13.89 11.32
N GLY A 216 2.98 -14.98 11.99
CA GLY A 216 3.91 -15.95 12.54
C GLY A 216 3.46 -16.42 13.92
N PRO A 217 4.18 -17.35 14.56
CA PRO A 217 3.84 -17.87 15.88
C PRO A 217 3.77 -16.75 16.93
N ALA A 218 3.12 -17.03 18.06
CA ALA A 218 3.15 -16.12 19.19
C ALA A 218 4.57 -16.15 19.79
N SER A 219 5.28 -15.03 19.74
CA SER A 219 6.56 -14.84 20.43
C SER A 219 6.29 -14.14 21.77
N GLU A 220 6.89 -14.61 22.87
CA GLU A 220 6.73 -14.05 24.22
C GLU A 220 6.98 -12.53 24.27
N GLY A 221 7.97 -12.02 23.51
CA GLY A 221 8.27 -10.59 23.44
C GLY A 221 7.17 -9.71 22.80
N LEU A 222 6.26 -10.31 22.04
CA LEU A 222 5.13 -9.62 21.40
C LEU A 222 3.82 -9.81 22.19
N GLU A 223 3.69 -10.89 22.97
CA GLU A 223 2.59 -11.06 23.93
C GLU A 223 2.65 -10.01 25.05
N ALA A 224 3.86 -9.65 25.50
CA ALA A 224 4.08 -8.55 26.43
C ALA A 224 3.64 -7.17 25.88
N LEU A 225 3.63 -7.01 24.54
CA LEU A 225 3.24 -5.78 23.85
C LEU A 225 1.75 -5.72 23.46
N THR A 226 1.07 -6.87 23.41
CA THR A 226 -0.32 -6.98 22.88
C THR A 226 -1.40 -7.04 23.95
N GLY A 227 -1.05 -7.21 25.22
CA GLY A 227 -2.00 -7.39 26.30
C GLY A 227 -2.71 -8.75 26.21
N PRO A 228 -3.10 -9.35 27.34
CA PRO A 228 -3.74 -10.66 27.35
C PRO A 228 -5.19 -10.52 26.85
N GLY A 229 -5.53 -11.08 25.67
CA GLY A 229 -6.96 -11.34 25.39
C GLY A 229 -7.48 -11.19 23.96
N SER A 230 -6.93 -11.91 22.99
CA SER A 230 -7.73 -12.29 21.81
C SER A 230 -7.39 -13.71 21.41
N GLY A 231 -8.40 -14.56 21.18
CA GLY A 231 -8.22 -15.95 20.71
C GLY A 231 -7.42 -16.06 19.41
N ALA A 232 -7.27 -14.95 18.66
CA ALA A 232 -6.42 -14.82 17.49
C ALA A 232 -4.91 -14.95 17.82
N VAL A 233 -4.48 -14.55 19.03
CA VAL A 233 -3.07 -14.62 19.47
C VAL A 233 -2.57 -16.07 19.55
N ARG A 234 -3.44 -17.01 19.93
CA ARG A 234 -3.09 -18.44 20.06
C ARG A 234 -2.92 -19.19 18.73
N ARG A 235 -3.31 -18.59 17.60
CA ARG A 235 -3.25 -19.24 16.26
C ARG A 235 -2.19 -18.64 15.32
N GLY A 236 -1.36 -17.71 15.79
CA GLY A 236 -0.37 -17.04 14.93
C GLY A 236 -1.00 -16.10 13.89
N ALA A 237 -2.18 -15.54 14.22
CA ALA A 237 -2.96 -14.75 13.29
C ALA A 237 -2.26 -13.43 12.89
N PHE A 238 -2.70 -12.87 11.76
CA PHE A 238 -2.33 -11.54 11.30
C PHE A 238 -2.67 -10.47 12.34
N ARG A 239 -1.66 -9.74 12.80
CA ARG A 239 -1.75 -8.75 13.88
C ARG A 239 -1.31 -7.39 13.36
N VAL A 240 -2.16 -6.38 13.50
CA VAL A 240 -1.87 -4.99 13.09
C VAL A 240 -1.60 -4.12 14.32
N TYR A 241 -0.52 -3.35 14.24
CA TYR A 241 -0.07 -2.38 15.22
C TYR A 241 -0.09 -0.99 14.59
N GLU A 242 -0.90 -0.11 15.16
CA GLU A 242 -1.05 1.28 14.74
C GLU A 242 -1.08 2.19 15.98
N ASN A 243 -0.71 3.46 15.79
CA ASN A 243 -0.79 4.52 16.79
C ASN A 243 0.05 4.18 18.04
N GLU A 244 -0.53 4.26 19.24
CA GLU A 244 0.16 4.01 20.52
C GLU A 244 0.84 2.64 20.58
N ARG A 245 0.28 1.62 19.90
CA ARG A 245 0.84 0.26 19.90
C ARG A 245 2.18 0.16 19.16
N VAL A 246 2.53 1.16 18.36
CA VAL A 246 3.78 1.22 17.59
C VAL A 246 4.86 2.00 18.36
N ASP A 247 4.49 2.77 19.38
CA ASP A 247 5.41 3.66 20.10
C ASP A 247 6.57 2.91 20.76
N SER A 248 6.26 1.83 21.49
CA SER A 248 7.26 0.99 22.13
C SER A 248 8.25 0.36 21.13
N ILE A 249 7.75 -0.02 19.95
CA ILE A 249 8.55 -0.61 18.87
C ILE A 249 9.47 0.45 18.25
N LEU A 250 8.95 1.66 18.00
CA LEU A 250 9.75 2.76 17.47
C LEU A 250 10.84 3.19 18.45
N ARG A 251 10.54 3.28 19.76
CA ARG A 251 11.54 3.56 20.79
C ARG A 251 12.61 2.49 20.86
N ALA A 252 12.23 1.20 20.78
CA ALA A 252 13.18 0.10 20.74
C ALA A 252 14.10 0.17 19.51
N TRP A 253 13.55 0.52 18.35
CA TRP A 253 14.31 0.70 17.11
C TRP A 253 15.26 1.91 17.15
N ARG A 254 14.83 3.05 17.71
CA ARG A 254 15.71 4.22 17.87
C ARG A 254 16.88 3.92 18.82
N ARG A 255 16.60 3.19 19.92
CA ARG A 255 17.64 2.72 20.85
C ARG A 255 18.67 1.81 20.16
N SER A 256 18.26 0.93 19.25
CA SER A 256 19.20 0.06 18.53
C SER A 256 20.09 0.83 17.54
N ARG A 257 19.68 2.02 17.12
CA ARG A 257 20.46 2.94 16.27
C ARG A 257 21.30 3.96 17.05
N GLY A 258 21.14 4.04 18.38
CA GLY A 258 21.82 5.04 19.20
C GLY A 258 21.31 6.47 18.98
N GLU A 259 20.09 6.63 18.46
CA GLU A 259 19.45 7.93 18.28
C GLU A 259 18.86 8.42 19.62
N PRO A 260 18.93 9.74 19.94
CA PRO A 260 18.35 10.28 21.17
C PRO A 260 16.84 10.09 21.19
N GLU A 261 16.27 9.86 22.39
CA GLU A 261 14.82 9.79 22.55
C GLU A 261 14.24 11.21 22.33
N ASP A 262 13.33 11.35 21.36
CA ASP A 262 12.51 12.57 21.30
C ASP A 262 11.69 12.62 22.60
N GLU A 263 11.80 13.75 23.33
CA GLU A 263 10.80 14.11 24.32
C GLU A 263 9.41 14.07 23.65
N PRO A 264 8.34 13.71 24.39
CA PRO A 264 7.00 13.69 23.81
C PRO A 264 6.72 15.07 23.20
N GLN A 265 6.65 15.11 21.88
CA GLN A 265 6.42 16.33 21.12
C GLN A 265 5.00 16.82 21.46
N GLU A 266 4.90 17.76 22.42
CA GLU A 266 3.74 18.63 22.52
C GLU A 266 3.56 19.31 21.17
N GLY A 267 2.32 19.37 20.69
CA GLY A 267 1.95 19.69 19.31
C GLY A 267 2.79 20.80 18.69
N GLY A 268 3.62 20.43 17.71
CA GLY A 268 4.36 21.38 16.90
C GLY A 268 3.38 22.20 16.05
N GLU A 269 3.31 23.48 16.37
CA GLU A 269 2.63 24.53 15.63
C GLU A 269 2.99 24.47 14.14
N GLY A 270 1.95 24.60 13.30
CA GLY A 270 2.07 24.47 11.86
C GLY A 270 2.99 25.52 11.25
N GLU A 271 4.03 25.07 10.55
CA GLU A 271 4.70 25.84 9.52
C GLU A 271 4.19 25.38 8.16
N GLY A 272 3.40 26.26 7.53
CA GLY A 272 2.70 26.01 6.28
C GLY A 272 3.64 25.80 5.10
N ASP A 273 3.47 24.66 4.44
CA ASP A 273 4.09 24.36 3.16
C ASP A 273 3.35 25.17 2.06
N ALA A 274 3.77 26.42 1.87
CA ALA A 274 3.30 27.31 0.82
C ALA A 274 4.13 27.12 -0.45
N ALA A 275 3.82 26.10 -1.26
CA ALA A 275 4.17 26.07 -2.67
C ALA A 275 3.36 25.04 -3.47
N GLY A 276 2.50 25.50 -4.38
CA GLY A 276 2.08 24.69 -5.53
C GLY A 276 0.59 24.55 -5.84
N ALA A 277 -0.28 25.49 -5.46
CA ALA A 277 -1.61 25.58 -6.06
C ALA A 277 -1.54 26.43 -7.35
N ALA A 278 -1.20 25.80 -8.48
CA ALA A 278 -1.40 26.41 -9.78
C ALA A 278 -2.90 26.50 -10.07
N ALA A 279 -3.40 27.74 -10.15
CA ALA A 279 -4.80 28.10 -10.26
C ALA A 279 -5.48 27.52 -11.51
N ALA A 280 -6.56 26.77 -11.31
CA ALA A 280 -7.59 26.58 -12.31
C ALA A 280 -8.56 27.77 -12.24
N ALA A 281 -8.26 28.84 -12.98
CA ALA A 281 -9.22 29.91 -13.22
C ALA A 281 -10.12 29.50 -14.40
N ALA A 282 -11.38 29.20 -14.11
CA ALA A 282 -12.44 29.12 -15.12
C ALA A 282 -12.67 30.52 -15.72
N PRO A 283 -12.75 30.70 -17.04
CA PRO A 283 -13.03 32.00 -17.62
C PRO A 283 -14.49 32.37 -17.37
N ALA A 284 -14.68 33.54 -16.77
CA ALA A 284 -15.97 34.20 -16.60
C ALA A 284 -16.60 34.48 -17.97
N ALA A 285 -17.91 34.21 -18.06
CA ALA A 285 -18.74 34.58 -19.18
C ALA A 285 -18.69 36.11 -19.37
N THR A 286 -18.34 36.54 -20.58
CA THR A 286 -18.37 37.94 -20.99
C THR A 286 -19.72 38.25 -21.63
N ASP A 287 -20.29 39.36 -21.20
CA ASP A 287 -21.51 40.00 -21.71
C ASP A 287 -21.53 40.06 -23.24
N ALA A 288 -22.62 39.57 -23.83
CA ALA A 288 -23.02 39.90 -25.19
C ALA A 288 -24.04 41.06 -25.15
N PRO A 289 -23.92 42.08 -26.02
CA PRO A 289 -24.83 43.22 -25.98
C PRO A 289 -26.21 42.86 -26.58
N ALA A 290 -27.23 43.48 -25.99
CA ALA A 290 -28.64 43.38 -26.35
C ALA A 290 -28.90 43.75 -27.83
N ALA A 291 -29.54 42.83 -28.56
CA ALA A 291 -30.14 43.12 -29.86
C ALA A 291 -31.52 43.77 -29.63
N ALA A 292 -31.65 45.03 -30.01
CA ALA A 292 -32.88 45.79 -30.00
C ALA A 292 -33.85 45.26 -31.07
N ALA A 293 -35.10 45.09 -30.67
CA ALA A 293 -36.24 44.95 -31.58
C ALA A 293 -36.46 46.26 -32.33
N GLY A 294 -36.57 46.17 -33.66
CA GLY A 294 -37.10 47.20 -34.53
C GLY A 294 -38.06 46.53 -35.49
N GLU A 295 -39.35 46.76 -35.28
CA GLU A 295 -40.39 46.59 -36.28
C GLU A 295 -40.07 47.51 -37.47
N ASP A 296 -40.24 47.00 -38.70
CA ASP A 296 -40.85 47.80 -39.76
C ASP A 296 -41.49 46.87 -40.80
N VAL A 297 -42.72 47.27 -41.13
CA VAL A 297 -43.70 46.68 -42.05
C VAL A 297 -43.59 47.41 -43.38
N GLU A 298 -43.63 46.68 -44.50
CA GLU A 298 -44.31 47.00 -45.78
C GLU A 298 -43.89 45.93 -46.83
N MET A 299 -44.76 45.05 -47.34
CA MET A 299 -45.84 45.23 -48.33
C MET A 299 -45.39 45.82 -49.68
N SER A 300 -44.90 44.96 -50.58
CA SER A 300 -45.44 44.75 -51.94
C SER A 300 -44.68 43.66 -52.70
#